data_AF-A0A1D4LYH0-F1
#
_entry.id   AF-A0A1D4LYH0-F1
#
_cell.length_a   1.000
_cell.length_b   1.000
_cell.length_c   1.000
_cell.angle_alpha   90.00
_cell.angle_beta   90.00
_cell.angle_gamma   90.00
#
_symmetry.space_group_name_H-M   'P 1'
#
loop_
_entity.id
_entity.type
_entity.pdbx_description
1 polymer ?
#
loop_
_entity_poly.entity_id
_entity_poly.type
_entity_poly.pdbx_seq_one_letter_code
_entity_poly.pdbx_strand_id
1 'polypeptide(L)'
;MYDENYYDDLKLIYLNKKDLKHNKELIKTIYKDYEKIYGEIIINKTKPILNINGFNVAKIENKITEPMKVKKLFINNGNISAYY
;
A
#
# COMPACT_ATOMS: atom_id res chain seq x y z
N MET A 1 -22.16 0.91 -27.35
CA MET A 1 -21.03 0.02 -27.02
C MET A 1 -20.67 0.31 -25.58
N TYR A 2 -21.10 -0.55 -24.66
CA TYR A 2 -20.58 -0.53 -23.30
C TYR A 2 -19.29 -1.36 -23.33
N ASP A 3 -18.18 -0.77 -22.90
CA ASP A 3 -16.88 -1.44 -22.83
C ASP A 3 -16.94 -2.49 -21.70
N GLU A 4 -17.17 -3.75 -22.07
CA GLU A 4 -17.26 -4.91 -21.17
C GLU A 4 -15.88 -5.43 -20.70
N ASN A 5 -14.88 -4.55 -20.53
CA ASN A 5 -13.50 -4.94 -20.19
C ASN A 5 -12.96 -4.30 -18.89
N TYR A 6 -13.80 -4.05 -17.90
CA TYR A 6 -13.34 -3.73 -16.53
C TYR A 6 -13.35 -5.01 -15.65
N TYR A 7 -12.56 -6.02 -16.05
CA TYR A 7 -12.10 -6.99 -15.06
C TYR A 7 -11.10 -6.25 -14.16
N ASP A 8 -11.52 -5.93 -12.94
CA ASP A 8 -10.71 -5.25 -11.93
C ASP A 8 -9.58 -6.21 -11.51
N ASP A 9 -8.50 -6.27 -12.29
CA ASP A 9 -7.27 -7.08 -12.08
C ASP A 9 -6.44 -6.59 -10.87
N LEU A 10 -7.13 -6.12 -9.82
CA LEU A 10 -6.55 -5.65 -8.59
C LEU A 10 -6.17 -6.83 -7.70
N LYS A 11 -4.87 -7.01 -7.50
CA LYS A 11 -4.36 -8.00 -6.56
C LYS A 11 -4.15 -7.36 -5.19
N LEU A 12 -4.71 -7.98 -4.16
CA LEU A 12 -4.54 -7.53 -2.78
C LEU A 12 -3.08 -7.68 -2.33
N ILE A 13 -2.57 -6.63 -1.70
CA ILE A 13 -1.29 -6.62 -1.00
C ILE A 13 -1.52 -7.03 0.45
N TYR A 14 -0.98 -8.18 0.84
CA TYR A 14 -0.89 -8.64 2.21
C TYR A 14 0.24 -7.91 2.93
N LEU A 15 -0.14 -7.01 3.82
CA LEU A 15 0.77 -6.21 4.62
C LEU A 15 1.05 -6.89 5.96
N ASN A 16 2.29 -6.81 6.42
CA ASN A 16 2.67 -7.35 7.70
C ASN A 16 1.95 -6.62 8.85
N LYS A 17 1.11 -7.35 9.59
CA LYS A 17 0.26 -6.76 10.65
C LYS A 17 1.04 -6.16 11.82
N LYS A 18 2.25 -6.67 12.11
CA LYS A 18 3.08 -6.12 13.20
C LYS A 18 3.61 -4.74 12.83
N ASP A 19 4.09 -4.57 11.60
CA ASP A 19 4.55 -3.28 11.09
C ASP A 19 3.40 -2.26 11.11
N LEU A 20 2.19 -2.65 10.65
CA LEU A 20 1.00 -1.79 10.70
C LEU A 20 0.65 -1.33 12.13
N LYS A 21 0.71 -2.26 13.10
CA LYS A 21 0.44 -1.93 14.51
C LYS A 21 1.50 -1.00 15.08
N HIS A 22 2.77 -1.21 14.76
CA HIS A 22 3.88 -0.38 15.20
C HIS A 22 3.81 1.03 14.61
N ASN A 23 3.43 1.13 13.33
CA ASN A 23 3.36 2.38 12.59
C ASN A 23 1.98 3.06 12.61
N LYS A 24 1.09 2.68 13.54
CA LYS A 24 -0.30 3.18 13.59
C LYS A 24 -0.38 4.71 13.62
N GLU A 25 0.46 5.37 14.43
CA GLU A 25 0.46 6.83 14.52
C GLU A 25 0.99 7.48 13.25
N LEU A 26 2.06 6.92 12.65
CA LEU A 26 2.57 7.36 11.35
C LEU A 26 1.47 7.29 10.27
N ILE A 27 0.72 6.20 10.22
CA ILE A 27 -0.37 6.01 9.25
C ILE A 27 -1.45 7.08 9.43
N LYS A 28 -1.83 7.38 10.68
CA LYS A 28 -2.79 8.46 10.99
C LYS A 28 -2.27 9.82 10.55
N THR A 29 -1.00 10.12 10.82
CA THR A 29 -0.35 11.37 10.40
C THR A 29 -0.35 11.49 8.89
N ILE A 30 0.06 10.46 8.15
CA ILE A 30 0.04 10.45 6.68
C ILE A 30 -1.38 10.73 6.15
N TYR A 31 -2.39 10.07 6.72
CA TYR A 31 -3.78 10.24 6.29
C TYR A 31 -4.32 11.64 6.60
N LYS A 32 -3.87 12.28 7.68
CA LYS A 32 -4.33 13.60 8.10
C LYS A 32 -3.62 14.74 7.37
N ASP A 33 -2.32 14.59 7.15
CA ASP A 33 -1.45 15.70 6.75
C ASP A 33 -1.30 15.82 5.22
N TYR A 34 -1.65 14.77 4.47
CA TYR A 34 -1.55 14.78 3.01
C TYR A 34 -2.92 14.81 2.34
N GLU A 35 -3.13 15.82 1.49
CA GLU A 35 -4.35 15.94 0.67
C GLU A 35 -4.51 14.79 -0.33
N LYS A 36 -3.38 14.24 -0.81
CA LYS A 36 -3.35 13.11 -1.74
C LYS A 36 -2.44 12.02 -1.21
N ILE A 37 -2.94 10.79 -1.25
CA ILE A 37 -2.21 9.62 -0.77
C ILE A 37 -1.74 8.79 -1.96
N TYR A 38 -0.42 8.64 -2.08
CA TYR A 38 0.25 7.84 -3.09
C TYR A 38 0.94 6.66 -2.41
N GLY A 39 0.60 5.46 -2.85
CA GLY A 39 1.27 4.23 -2.44
C GLY A 39 2.21 3.73 -3.53
N GLU A 40 3.37 3.26 -3.15
CA GLU A 40 4.27 2.51 -4.02
C GLU A 40 4.88 1.32 -3.27
N ILE A 41 5.25 0.30 -4.03
CA ILE A 41 5.98 -0.85 -3.56
C ILE A 41 7.44 -0.59 -3.89
N ILE A 42 8.29 -0.55 -2.88
CA ILE A 42 9.73 -0.46 -3.04
C ILE A 42 10.39 -1.77 -2.60
N ILE A 43 11.54 -2.10 -3.21
CA ILE A 43 12.33 -3.27 -2.83
C ILE A 43 13.48 -2.81 -1.96
N ASN A 44 13.43 -3.11 -0.66
CA ASN A 44 14.48 -2.73 0.29
C ASN A 44 15.15 -4.00 0.84
N LYS A 45 16.47 -4.16 0.58
CA LYS A 45 17.27 -5.30 1.08
C LYS A 45 16.54 -6.63 0.89
N THR A 46 16.07 -6.89 -0.33
CA THR A 46 15.35 -8.09 -0.78
C THR A 46 13.94 -8.30 -0.23
N LYS A 47 13.32 -7.31 0.43
CA LYS A 47 11.93 -7.39 0.86
C LYS A 47 11.08 -6.26 0.26
N PRO A 48 9.91 -6.57 -0.32
CA PRO A 48 8.99 -5.54 -0.75
C PRO A 48 8.38 -4.83 0.46
N ILE A 49 8.27 -3.51 0.36
CA ILE A 49 7.74 -2.63 1.39
C ILE A 49 6.70 -1.71 0.74
N LEU A 50 5.55 -1.56 1.40
CA LEU A 50 4.61 -0.51 1.08
C LEU A 50 5.16 0.83 1.60
N ASN A 51 5.49 1.70 0.66
CA ASN A 51 5.81 3.08 0.91
C ASN A 51 4.59 3.96 0.61
N ILE A 52 4.26 4.89 1.51
CA ILE A 52 3.16 5.84 1.33
C ILE A 52 3.73 7.25 1.50
N ASN A 53 3.65 8.06 0.45
CA ASN A 53 4.16 9.44 0.42
C ASN A 53 5.60 9.58 0.95
N GLY A 54 6.49 8.63 0.64
CA GLY A 54 7.89 8.62 1.08
C GLY A 54 8.15 7.84 2.38
N PHE A 55 7.11 7.43 3.11
CA PHE A 55 7.27 6.71 4.38
C PHE A 55 7.15 5.20 4.22
N ASN A 56 8.08 4.45 4.82
CA ASN A 56 8.01 2.98 4.86
C ASN A 56 6.99 2.53 5.91
N VAL A 57 5.84 2.03 5.45
CA VAL A 57 4.70 1.74 6.35
C VAL A 57 4.65 0.29 6.78
N ALA A 58 4.79 -0.66 5.87
CA ALA A 58 4.76 -2.08 6.22
C ALA A 58 5.47 -2.94 5.18
N LYS A 59 6.10 -4.03 5.62
CA LYS A 59 6.58 -5.07 4.71
C LYS A 59 5.40 -5.76 4.04
N ILE A 60 5.63 -6.21 2.81
CA ILE A 60 4.67 -6.94 2.00
C ILE A 60 4.98 -8.43 2.07
N GLU A 61 3.95 -9.24 2.28
CA GLU A 61 4.03 -10.70 2.41
C GLU A 61 3.84 -11.41 1.05
N ASN A 62 3.27 -10.71 0.05
CA ASN A 62 3.24 -11.21 -1.32
C ASN A 62 4.67 -11.37 -1.89
N LYS A 63 4.82 -12.33 -2.81
CA LYS A 63 6.03 -12.46 -3.64
C LYS A 63 6.03 -11.36 -4.71
N ILE A 64 6.57 -10.19 -4.37
CA ILE A 64 6.78 -9.07 -5.29
C ILE A 64 8.26 -8.79 -5.37
N THR A 65 8.80 -8.81 -6.59
CA THR A 65 10.25 -8.72 -6.85
C THR A 65 10.65 -7.40 -7.48
N GLU A 66 9.69 -6.60 -7.94
CA GLU A 66 9.94 -5.36 -8.67
C GLU A 66 9.20 -4.18 -8.02
N PRO A 67 9.80 -2.97 -8.03
CA PRO A 67 9.10 -1.77 -7.60
C PRO A 67 7.91 -1.46 -8.51
N MET A 68 6.79 -1.02 -7.94
CA MET A 68 5.61 -0.64 -8.71
C MET A 68 4.70 0.31 -7.94
N LYS A 69 3.88 1.09 -8.66
CA LYS A 69 2.87 1.94 -8.03
C LYS A 69 1.70 1.09 -7.55
N VAL A 70 1.17 1.44 -6.37
CA VAL A 70 -0.10 0.87 -5.90
C VAL A 70 -1.22 1.49 -6.72
N LYS A 71 -2.05 0.66 -7.34
CA LYS A 71 -3.20 1.10 -8.13
C LYS A 71 -4.32 1.67 -7.26
N LYS A 72 -4.51 1.12 -6.06
CA LYS A 72 -5.58 1.53 -5.15
C LYS A 72 -5.15 1.39 -3.69
N LEU A 73 -5.39 2.42 -2.89
CA LEU A 73 -5.05 2.44 -1.47
C LEU A 73 -6.23 2.97 -0.66
N PHE A 74 -6.61 2.23 0.37
CA PHE A 74 -7.62 2.65 1.33
C PHE A 74 -7.00 2.64 2.72
N ILE A 75 -7.16 3.76 3.42
CA ILE A 75 -6.72 3.92 4.81
C ILE A 75 -7.96 4.23 5.64
N ASN A 76 -8.23 3.41 6.66
CA ASN A 76 -9.34 3.66 7.57
C ASN A 76 -8.94 3.27 9.00
N ASN A 77 -8.92 4.26 9.90
CA ASN A 77 -8.70 4.08 11.34
C ASN A 77 -7.44 3.24 11.68
N GLY A 78 -6.36 3.45 10.92
CA GLY A 78 -5.08 2.73 11.08
C GLY A 78 -5.03 1.36 10.38
N ASN A 79 -6.08 0.95 9.68
CA ASN A 79 -6.03 -0.17 8.75
C ASN A 79 -5.70 0.31 7.35
N ILE A 80 -4.95 -0.51 6.60
CA ILE A 80 -4.57 -0.24 5.22
C ILE A 80 -4.97 -1.42 4.35
N SER A 81 -5.65 -1.14 3.25
CA SER A 81 -5.86 -2.08 2.14
C SER A 81 -5.23 -1.51 0.88
N ALA A 82 -4.32 -2.25 0.26
CA ALA A 82 -3.57 -1.80 -0.90
C ALA A 82 -3.69 -2.83 -2.03
N TYR A 83 -3.77 -2.36 -3.28
CA TYR A 83 -3.96 -3.19 -4.47
C TYR A 83 -3.03 -2.77 -5.61
N TYR A 84 -2.51 -3.74 -6.35
CA TYR A 84 -1.61 -3.56 -7.50
C TYR A 84 -2.06 -4.39 -8.72
#